data_AF-A0A0P1H504-F1
#
_entry.id   AF-A0A0P1H504-F1
#
_cell.length_a   1.000
_cell.length_b   1.000
_cell.length_c   1.000
_cell.angle_alpha   90.00
_cell.angle_beta   90.00
_cell.angle_gamma   90.00
#
_symmetry.space_group_name_H-M   'P 1'
#
loop_
_entity.id
_entity.type
_entity.pdbx_description
1 polymer ?
#
loop_
_entity_poly.entity_id
_entity_poly.type
_entity_poly.pdbx_seq_one_letter_code
_entity_poly.pdbx_strand_id
1 'polypeptide(L)' 'MAHKDRGDIFDLRGIDRERGCLVVVRPDQYIANILPPDTFEEISEFFGRILPGVS' A
#
# COMPACT_ATOMS: atom_id res chain seq x y z
N MET A 1 -4.06 -4.07 28.06
CA MET A 1 -2.72 -3.47 27.88
C MET A 1 -2.70 -2.84 26.51
N ALA A 2 -2.42 -1.54 26.43
CA ALA A 2 -2.63 -0.75 25.22
C ALA A 2 -1.64 -1.17 24.11
N HIS A 3 -2.13 -1.34 22.89
CA HIS A 3 -1.33 -1.63 21.68
C HIS A 3 -0.43 -0.44 21.25
N LYS A 4 -0.04 0.44 22.19
CA LYS A 4 0.58 1.75 21.92
C LYS A 4 2.12 1.74 21.98
N ASP A 5 2.73 0.62 22.37
CA ASP A 5 4.18 0.55 22.61
C ASP A 5 5.02 0.11 21.40
N ARG A 6 4.41 -0.06 20.22
CA ARG A 6 5.13 -0.50 19.00
C ARG A 6 5.79 0.64 18.20
N GLY A 7 5.73 1.88 18.70
CA GLY A 7 6.17 3.08 17.98
C GLY A 7 5.18 3.50 16.89
N ASP A 8 5.18 4.78 16.53
CA ASP A 8 4.27 5.30 15.51
C ASP A 8 4.65 4.75 14.14
N ILE A 9 3.71 4.08 13.47
CA ILE A 9 3.97 3.41 12.19
C ILE A 9 4.38 4.38 11.07
N PHE A 10 3.93 5.64 11.12
CA PHE A 10 4.33 6.65 10.14
C PHE A 10 5.81 6.96 10.29
N ASP A 11 6.26 7.18 11.53
CA ASP A 11 7.66 7.48 11.81
C ASP A 11 8.55 6.25 11.53
N LEU A 12 8.08 5.05 11.90
CA LEU A 12 8.81 3.79 11.70
C LEU A 12 8.92 3.33 10.24
N ARG A 13 8.10 3.88 9.34
CA ARG A 13 8.08 3.52 7.91
C ARG A 13 8.36 4.72 7.00
N GLY A 14 8.59 5.90 7.56
CA GLY A 14 8.82 7.12 6.79
C GLY A 14 7.60 7.53 5.95
N ILE A 15 6.39 7.29 6.45
CA ILE A 15 5.16 7.64 5.73
C ILE A 15 4.86 9.11 5.98
N ASP A 16 4.74 9.88 4.90
CA ASP A 16 4.24 11.25 4.94
C ASP A 16 2.80 11.24 5.45
N ARG A 17 2.54 11.96 6.56
CA ARG A 17 1.22 11.97 7.21
C ARG A 17 0.17 12.78 6.47
N GLU A 18 0.60 13.80 5.73
CA GLU A 18 -0.31 14.68 5.00
C GLU A 18 -0.65 14.06 3.64
N ARG A 19 0.36 13.46 2.99
CA ARG A 19 0.20 12.86 1.66
C ARG A 19 -0.29 11.41 1.70
N GLY A 20 0.12 10.64 2.70
CA GLY A 20 -0.16 9.21 2.79
C GLY A 20 0.50 8.39 1.67
N CYS A 21 0.17 7.09 1.62
CA CYS A 21 0.58 6.19 0.54
C CYS A 21 -0.35 4.98 0.44
N LEU A 22 -0.43 4.39 -0.74
CA LEU A 22 -1.01 3.07 -1.00
C LEU A 22 0.13 2.05 -1.14
N VAL A 23 0.11 0.98 -0.34
CA VAL A 23 1.10 -0.10 -0.43
C VAL A 23 0.42 -1.37 -0.94
N VAL A 24 0.91 -1.91 -2.05
CA VAL A 24 0.44 -3.18 -2.59
C VAL A 24 1.32 -4.31 -2.06
N VAL A 25 0.70 -5.25 -1.34
CA VAL A 25 1.36 -6.41 -0.77
C VAL A 25 0.83 -7.67 -1.45
N ARG A 26 1.75 -8.53 -1.91
CA ARG A 26 1.43 -9.81 -2.55
C ARG A 26 0.93 -10.84 -1.52
N PRO A 27 0.27 -11.93 -1.97
CA PRO A 27 -0.12 -13.03 -1.08
C PRO A 27 1.05 -13.63 -0.27
N ASP A 28 2.26 -13.61 -0.82
CA ASP A 28 3.50 -14.07 -0.16
C ASP A 28 4.16 -13.01 0.75
N GLN A 29 3.42 -11.96 1.11
CA GLN A 29 3.83 -10.89 2.03
C GLN A 29 4.97 -9.98 1.53
N TYR A 30 5.33 -10.06 0.25
CA TYR A 30 6.28 -9.12 -0.35
C TYR A 30 5.58 -7.84 -0.85
N ILE A 31 6.25 -6.70 -0.67
CA ILE A 31 5.81 -5.41 -1.25
C ILE A 31 6.02 -5.49 -2.77
N ALA A 32 4.96 -5.22 -3.52
CA ALA A 32 5.00 -5.19 -4.98
C ALA A 32 5.04 -3.76 -5.55
N ASN A 33 4.38 -2.80 -4.87
CA ASN A 33 4.35 -1.42 -5.31
C ASN A 33 4.00 -0.46 -4.17
N ILE A 34 4.39 0.81 -4.29
CA ILE A 34 4.04 1.91 -3.40
C ILE A 34 3.64 3.09 -4.27
N LEU A 35 2.43 3.60 -4.08
CA LEU A 35 1.85 4.68 -4.90
C LEU A 35 1.29 5.79 -4.00
N PRO A 36 1.06 7.01 -4.52
CA PRO A 36 0.19 7.98 -3.87
C PRO A 36 -1.25 7.44 -3.70
N PRO A 37 -2.03 7.92 -2.73
CA PRO A 37 -3.36 7.37 -2.45
C PRO A 37 -4.42 7.68 -3.51
N ASP A 38 -4.20 8.68 -4.36
CA ASP A 38 -5.14 9.18 -5.38
C ASP A 38 -4.90 8.60 -6.79
N THR A 39 -4.01 7.61 -6.94
CA THR A 39 -3.61 7.05 -8.24
C THR A 39 -4.47 5.87 -8.70
N PHE A 40 -5.73 6.14 -9.02
CA PHE A 40 -6.70 5.11 -9.44
C PHE A 40 -6.36 4.43 -10.77
N GLU A 41 -5.84 5.18 -11.74
CA GLU A 41 -5.49 4.64 -13.06
C GLU A 41 -4.30 3.67 -12.96
N GLU A 42 -3.24 4.10 -12.28
CA GLU A 42 -2.01 3.32 -12.12
C GLU A 42 -2.23 2.02 -11.33
N ILE A 43 -3.05 2.05 -10.27
CA ILE A 43 -3.39 0.83 -9.54
C ILE A 43 -4.28 -0.11 -10.36
N SER A 44 -5.19 0.44 -11.17
CA SER A 44 -6.04 -0.34 -12.07
C SER A 44 -5.22 -1.03 -13.16
N GLU A 45 -4.29 -0.31 -13.77
CA GLU A 45 -3.35 -0.88 -14.74
C GLU A 45 -2.45 -1.95 -14.12
N PHE A 46 -1.92 -1.71 -12.91
CA PHE A 46 -1.08 -2.67 -12.20
C PHE A 46 -1.80 -4.02 -12.04
N PHE A 47 -3.04 -4.00 -11.55
CA PHE A 47 -3.81 -5.23 -11.38
C PHE A 47 -4.33 -5.82 -12.69
N GLY A 48 -4.66 -5.00 -13.69
CA GLY A 48 -5.12 -5.46 -15.01
C GLY A 48 -4.08 -6.30 -15.77
N ARG A 49 -2.80 -6.18 -15.41
CA ARG A 49 -1.70 -6.99 -15.98
C ARG A 49 -1.48 -8.33 -15.27
N ILE A 50 -2.05 -8.52 -14.08
CA ILE A 50 -1.73 -9.64 -13.18
C ILE A 50 -2.95 -10.50 -12.87
N LEU A 51 -4.11 -9.86 -12.66
CA LEU A 51 -5.35 -10.58 -12.37
C LEU A 51 -5.98 -11.08 -13.67
N PRO A 52 -6.52 -12.30 -13.69
CA PRO A 52 -7.33 -12.75 -14.81
C PRO A 52 -8.53 -11.81 -14.97
N GLY A 53 -8.94 -11.54 -16.22
CA GLY A 53 -10.06 -10.66 -16.52
C GLY A 53 -11.30 -11.08 -15.72
N VAL A 54 -11.86 -10.12 -14.98
CA VAL A 54 -13.15 -10.29 -14.32
C VAL A 54 -14.20 -10.06 -15.40
N SER A 55 -14.71 -11.14 -15.98
CA SER A 55 -15.91 -11.11 -16.83
C SER A 55 -17.14 -10.69 -16.04
#